data_AF-A0A8C3TDN0-F1
#
_entry.id   AF-A0A8C3TDN0-F1
#
_cell.length_a   1.000
_cell.length_b   1.000
_cell.length_c   1.000
_cell.angle_alpha   90.00
_cell.angle_beta   90.00
_cell.angle_gamma   90.00
#
_symmetry.space_group_name_H-M   'P 1'
#
loop_
_entity.id
_entity.type
_entity.pdbx_description
1 polymer ?
#
loop_
_entity_poly.entity_id
_entity_poly.type
_entity_poly.pdbx_seq_one_letter_code
_entity_poly.pdbx_strand_id
1 'polypeptide(L)'
;MVSYQDWLSFWKICFSPTLKVHHFCFGFPLSIFFIVINEFCERFSYYGMRAVLVLYFKFFLHWDDNLSTAIYHTFVALCYLTPILGAIIADSWLGKFKTIISLSIVYTVGQAVMAVSSINDLTDYNRDGTPDNIPLHIGLSISGLILIAFGTGGIKPCVSAFGGDQFEEEQEKQRSRFFSLFYLSVNAGSLLSTIITPILRGKLALLLSTNWLNSRAKKNKAAGLDHLLD
;
A
#
# COMPACT_ATOMS: atom_id res chain seq x y z
N MET A 1 12.68 -14.19 6.45
CA MET A 1 11.78 -14.29 5.29
C MET A 1 10.57 -15.07 5.73
N VAL A 2 9.40 -14.42 5.77
CA VAL A 2 8.12 -15.11 6.07
C VAL A 2 7.74 -15.89 4.82
N SER A 3 7.49 -17.20 4.96
CA SER A 3 7.22 -18.12 3.83
C SER A 3 5.83 -17.86 3.23
N TYR A 4 5.64 -18.15 1.94
CA TYR A 4 4.32 -18.18 1.29
C TYR A 4 3.33 -19.10 2.03
N GLN A 5 3.84 -20.15 2.67
CA GLN A 5 3.08 -21.07 3.51
C GLN A 5 2.59 -20.41 4.81
N ASP A 6 3.36 -19.47 5.37
CA ASP A 6 2.98 -18.68 6.56
C ASP A 6 1.90 -17.66 6.19
N TRP A 7 1.98 -17.10 4.97
CA TRP A 7 0.94 -16.23 4.40
C TRP A 7 -0.38 -16.96 4.14
N LEU A 8 -0.34 -18.16 3.55
CA LEU A 8 -1.55 -18.98 3.34
C LEU A 8 -2.14 -19.49 4.66
N SER A 9 -1.31 -19.77 5.67
CA SER A 9 -1.76 -20.18 7.00
C SER A 9 -2.37 -18.99 7.75
N PHE A 10 -1.74 -17.81 7.70
CA PHE A 10 -2.32 -16.55 8.16
C PHE A 10 -3.67 -16.30 7.49
N TRP A 11 -3.74 -16.46 6.17
CA TRP A 11 -4.96 -16.23 5.41
C TRP A 11 -6.07 -17.24 5.71
N LYS A 12 -5.76 -18.52 5.92
CA LYS A 12 -6.75 -19.53 6.36
C LYS A 12 -7.25 -19.32 7.80
N ILE A 13 -6.42 -18.76 8.68
CA ILE A 13 -6.76 -18.56 10.11
C ILE A 13 -7.52 -17.24 10.32
N CYS A 14 -7.14 -16.16 9.63
CA CYS A 14 -7.88 -14.88 9.64
C CYS A 14 -9.30 -15.03 9.05
N PHE A 15 -9.48 -15.96 8.11
CA PHE A 15 -10.62 -16.00 7.20
C PHE A 15 -11.19 -17.42 7.07
N SER A 16 -11.45 -18.15 8.16
CA SER A 16 -12.32 -19.33 8.08
C SER A 16 -13.76 -18.94 8.44
N PRO A 17 -14.78 -19.30 7.64
CA PRO A 17 -16.17 -18.88 7.84
C PRO A 17 -16.81 -19.42 9.13
N THR A 18 -16.16 -20.32 9.87
CA THR A 18 -16.69 -20.97 11.08
C THR A 18 -15.58 -21.39 12.05
N LEU A 19 -14.61 -20.50 12.33
CA LEU A 19 -13.63 -20.79 13.38
C LEU A 19 -14.21 -20.42 14.75
N LYS A 20 -15.01 -21.33 15.32
CA LYS A 20 -15.25 -21.41 16.78
C LYS A 20 -13.93 -21.80 17.46
N VAL A 21 -12.95 -20.90 17.49
CA VAL A 21 -11.65 -21.18 18.08
C VAL A 21 -11.76 -21.02 19.58
N HIS A 22 -11.70 -22.14 20.31
CA HIS A 22 -11.57 -22.17 21.76
C HIS A 22 -10.19 -21.66 22.27
N HIS A 23 -9.34 -21.13 21.39
CA HIS A 23 -8.06 -20.52 21.76
C HIS A 23 -8.22 -19.00 21.90
N PHE A 24 -8.23 -18.56 23.16
CA PHE A 24 -8.23 -17.17 23.55
C PHE A 24 -6.80 -16.64 23.64
N CYS A 25 -6.50 -15.58 22.90
CA CYS A 25 -5.32 -14.76 23.14
C CYS A 25 -5.82 -13.39 23.64
N PHE A 26 -5.34 -12.94 24.81
CA PHE A 26 -5.79 -11.69 25.44
C PHE A 26 -7.31 -11.55 25.62
N GLY A 27 -8.05 -12.65 25.76
CA GLY A 27 -9.50 -12.64 26.00
C GLY A 27 -10.37 -12.44 24.75
N PHE A 28 -9.80 -12.54 23.54
CA PHE A 28 -10.54 -12.58 22.27
C PHE A 28 -10.27 -13.89 21.50
N PRO A 29 -11.21 -14.37 20.67
CA PRO A 29 -10.95 -15.44 19.73
C PRO A 29 -9.82 -15.05 18.76
N LEU A 30 -8.97 -16.03 18.44
CA LEU A 30 -7.78 -15.87 17.62
C LEU A 30 -8.04 -15.13 16.29
N SER A 31 -9.21 -15.35 15.68
CA SER A 31 -9.63 -14.71 14.42
C SER A 31 -9.68 -13.17 14.51
N ILE A 32 -10.13 -12.61 15.63
CA ILE A 32 -10.21 -11.16 15.81
C ILE A 32 -8.82 -10.52 15.86
N PHE A 33 -7.91 -11.14 16.61
CA PHE A 33 -6.52 -10.66 16.73
C PHE A 33 -5.87 -10.52 15.35
N PHE A 34 -6.10 -11.52 14.51
CA PHE A 34 -5.65 -11.57 13.13
C PHE A 34 -6.25 -10.48 12.23
N ILE A 35 -7.58 -10.24 12.33
CA ILE A 35 -8.25 -9.14 11.60
C ILE A 35 -7.64 -7.79 12.00
N VAL A 36 -7.44 -7.54 13.31
CA VAL A 36 -6.92 -6.27 13.83
C VAL A 36 -5.48 -6.02 13.39
N ILE A 37 -4.62 -7.05 13.42
CA ILE A 37 -3.23 -6.94 12.94
C ILE A 37 -3.18 -6.74 11.43
N ASN A 38 -4.01 -7.46 10.67
CA ASN A 38 -4.08 -7.27 9.24
C ASN A 38 -4.48 -5.83 8.88
N GLU A 39 -5.50 -5.30 9.56
CA GLU A 39 -5.92 -3.90 9.39
C GLU A 39 -4.77 -2.94 9.76
N PHE A 40 -4.07 -3.18 10.86
CA PHE A 40 -2.89 -2.39 11.23
C PHE A 40 -1.84 -2.37 10.10
N CYS A 41 -1.49 -3.54 9.57
CA CYS A 41 -0.49 -3.69 8.52
C CYS A 41 -0.90 -3.02 7.20
N GLU A 42 -2.18 -3.17 6.81
CA GLU A 42 -2.74 -2.50 5.62
C GLU A 42 -2.61 -0.99 5.78
N ARG A 43 -3.02 -0.44 6.93
CA ARG A 43 -2.98 1.01 7.19
C ARG A 43 -1.55 1.52 7.22
N PHE A 44 -0.66 0.82 7.92
CA PHE A 44 0.75 1.15 7.94
C PHE A 44 1.34 1.22 6.51
N SER A 45 1.06 0.21 5.68
CA SER A 45 1.54 0.13 4.30
C SER A 45 0.94 1.23 3.41
N TYR A 46 -0.37 1.46 3.51
CA TYR A 46 -1.10 2.47 2.73
C TYR A 46 -0.61 3.89 3.02
N TYR A 47 -0.54 4.28 4.30
CA TYR A 47 -0.06 5.59 4.67
C TYR A 47 1.45 5.75 4.37
N GLY A 48 2.24 4.68 4.49
CA GLY A 48 3.68 4.72 4.24
C GLY A 48 3.98 4.96 2.76
N MET A 49 3.31 4.19 1.89
CA MET A 49 3.39 4.36 0.44
C MET A 49 2.95 5.77 0.03
N ARG A 50 1.79 6.25 0.50
CA ARG A 50 1.29 7.60 0.19
C ARG A 50 2.28 8.70 0.53
N ALA A 51 3.02 8.53 1.61
CA ALA A 51 3.88 9.58 2.11
C ALA A 51 5.21 9.72 1.33
N VAL A 52 5.64 8.67 0.62
CA VAL A 52 6.77 8.73 -0.31
C VAL A 52 6.35 8.89 -1.77
N LEU A 53 5.07 8.68 -2.09
CA LEU A 53 4.55 8.65 -3.46
C LEU A 53 4.79 9.95 -4.24
N VAL A 54 4.58 11.12 -3.63
CA VAL A 54 4.84 12.41 -4.31
C VAL A 54 6.34 12.61 -4.58
N LEU A 55 7.21 12.13 -3.69
CA LEU A 55 8.66 12.19 -3.92
C LEU A 55 9.07 11.27 -5.06
N TYR A 56 8.46 10.10 -5.14
CA TYR A 56 8.65 9.19 -6.25
C TYR A 56 8.26 9.87 -7.58
N PHE A 57 7.09 10.50 -7.68
CA PHE A 57 6.70 11.22 -8.89
C PHE A 57 7.67 12.34 -9.29
N LYS A 58 8.08 13.16 -8.32
CA LYS A 58 8.96 14.31 -8.59
C LYS A 58 10.40 13.91 -8.93
N PHE A 59 11.00 13.03 -8.13
CA PHE A 59 12.43 12.75 -8.21
C PHE A 59 12.77 11.53 -9.06
N PHE A 60 11.87 10.56 -9.16
CA PHE A 60 12.10 9.34 -9.94
C PHE A 60 11.45 9.42 -11.32
N LEU A 61 10.17 9.82 -11.41
CA LEU A 61 9.48 9.97 -12.70
C LEU A 61 9.70 11.34 -13.36
N HIS A 62 10.36 12.28 -12.67
CA HIS A 62 10.63 13.64 -13.14
C HIS A 62 9.37 14.40 -13.58
N TRP A 63 8.25 14.18 -12.88
CA TRP A 63 7.01 14.92 -13.12
C TRP A 63 7.02 16.29 -12.45
N ASP A 64 6.26 17.21 -13.05
CA ASP A 64 6.00 18.52 -12.47
C ASP A 64 5.22 18.41 -11.13
N ASP A 65 5.34 19.43 -10.30
CA ASP A 65 4.71 19.51 -8.99
C ASP A 65 3.18 19.48 -9.09
N ASN A 66 2.63 20.15 -10.10
CA ASN A 66 1.19 20.20 -10.32
C ASN A 66 0.68 18.82 -10.74
N LEU A 67 1.37 18.15 -11.67
CA LEU A 67 1.00 16.82 -12.14
C LEU A 67 1.09 15.78 -11.02
N SER A 68 2.18 15.79 -10.25
CA SER A 68 2.40 14.89 -9.12
C SER A 68 1.30 15.02 -8.07
N THR A 69 0.92 16.26 -7.75
CA THR A 69 -0.14 16.57 -6.79
C THR A 69 -1.52 16.16 -7.32
N ALA A 70 -1.80 16.44 -8.60
CA ALA A 70 -3.04 16.05 -9.25
C ALA A 70 -3.23 14.52 -9.23
N ILE A 71 -2.25 13.75 -9.70
CA ILE A 71 -2.31 12.28 -9.71
C ILE A 71 -2.45 11.72 -8.29
N TYR A 72 -1.71 12.26 -7.31
CA TYR A 72 -1.84 11.87 -5.91
C TYR A 72 -3.28 12.07 -5.39
N HIS A 73 -3.88 13.24 -5.63
CA HIS A 73 -5.24 13.51 -5.18
C HIS A 73 -6.28 12.70 -5.94
N THR A 74 -6.09 12.47 -7.24
CA THR A 74 -6.95 11.56 -8.03
C THR A 74 -6.91 10.15 -7.47
N PHE A 75 -5.73 9.63 -7.14
CA PHE A 75 -5.58 8.31 -6.50
C PHE A 75 -6.31 8.25 -5.15
N VAL A 76 -6.14 9.28 -4.31
CA VAL A 76 -6.83 9.35 -3.01
C VAL A 76 -8.35 9.41 -3.20
N ALA A 77 -8.83 10.23 -4.14
CA ALA A 77 -10.26 10.32 -4.47
C ALA A 77 -10.82 8.97 -4.93
N LEU A 78 -10.09 8.26 -5.79
CA LEU A 78 -10.46 6.90 -6.20
C LEU A 78 -10.55 5.95 -5.00
N CYS A 79 -9.60 5.98 -4.07
CA CYS A 79 -9.64 5.16 -2.84
C CYS A 79 -10.84 5.45 -1.92
N TYR A 80 -11.47 6.63 -2.04
CA TYR A 80 -12.69 6.99 -1.30
C TYR A 80 -13.97 6.68 -2.09
N LEU A 81 -13.88 6.60 -3.42
CA LEU A 81 -15.01 6.29 -4.30
C LEU A 81 -15.22 4.78 -4.46
N THR A 82 -14.14 4.02 -4.67
CA THR A 82 -14.18 2.57 -4.89
C THR A 82 -14.81 1.76 -3.75
N PRO A 83 -14.82 2.20 -2.46
CA PRO A 83 -15.58 1.52 -1.41
C PRO A 83 -17.07 1.42 -1.65
N ILE A 84 -17.69 2.43 -2.28
CA ILE A 84 -19.12 2.38 -2.61
C ILE A 84 -19.39 1.23 -3.60
N LEU A 85 -18.55 1.14 -4.64
CA LEU A 85 -18.65 0.05 -5.62
C LEU A 85 -18.35 -1.31 -4.99
N GLY A 86 -17.32 -1.38 -4.13
CA GLY A 86 -16.94 -2.60 -3.44
C GLY A 86 -18.03 -3.14 -2.52
N ALA A 87 -18.72 -2.25 -1.80
CA ALA A 87 -19.85 -2.62 -0.94
C ALA A 87 -21.02 -3.19 -1.74
N ILE A 88 -21.42 -2.52 -2.84
CA ILE A 88 -22.51 -2.99 -3.71
C ILE A 88 -22.21 -4.38 -4.27
N ILE A 89 -20.97 -4.62 -4.72
CA ILE A 89 -20.53 -5.92 -5.25
C ILE A 89 -20.58 -7.00 -4.15
N ALA A 90 -20.13 -6.67 -2.94
CA ALA A 90 -20.12 -7.59 -1.81
C ALA A 90 -21.53 -7.99 -1.38
N ASP A 91 -22.44 -7.02 -1.30
CA ASP A 91 -23.81 -7.24 -0.83
C ASP A 91 -24.68 -7.94 -1.89
N SER A 92 -24.41 -7.69 -3.17
CA SER A 92 -25.26 -8.21 -4.24
C SER A 92 -24.83 -9.60 -4.72
N TRP A 93 -23.52 -9.84 -4.94
CA TRP A 93 -23.07 -10.96 -5.78
C TRP A 93 -22.06 -11.90 -5.10
N LEU A 94 -21.03 -11.35 -4.46
CA LEU A 94 -19.88 -12.15 -4.00
C LEU A 94 -19.96 -12.56 -2.52
N GLY A 95 -20.67 -11.80 -1.70
CA GLY A 95 -20.59 -11.89 -0.25
C GLY A 95 -19.33 -11.20 0.30
N LYS A 96 -19.40 -10.76 1.56
CA LYS A 96 -18.33 -10.02 2.25
C LYS A 96 -17.00 -10.78 2.22
N PHE A 97 -17.03 -12.06 2.56
CA PHE A 97 -15.85 -12.91 2.67
C PHE A 97 -15.06 -13.06 1.37
N LYS A 98 -15.73 -13.45 0.27
CA LYS A 98 -15.08 -13.64 -1.04
C LYS A 98 -14.58 -12.32 -1.63
N THR A 99 -15.27 -11.23 -1.32
CA THR A 99 -14.86 -9.87 -1.74
C THR A 99 -13.58 -9.46 -1.03
N ILE A 100 -13.49 -9.64 0.30
CA ILE A 100 -12.27 -9.35 1.06
C ILE A 100 -11.08 -10.13 0.51
N ILE A 101 -11.25 -11.43 0.30
CA ILE A 101 -10.19 -12.31 -0.21
C ILE A 101 -9.72 -11.87 -1.61
N SER A 102 -10.65 -11.75 -2.55
CA SER A 102 -10.31 -11.43 -3.95
C SER A 102 -9.61 -10.08 -4.05
N LEU A 103 -10.11 -9.07 -3.32
CA LEU A 103 -9.55 -7.72 -3.38
C LEU A 103 -8.28 -7.54 -2.54
N SER A 104 -8.06 -8.38 -1.53
CA SER A 104 -6.77 -8.46 -0.83
C SER A 104 -5.65 -8.90 -1.76
N ILE A 105 -5.90 -9.88 -2.63
CA ILE A 105 -4.93 -10.29 -3.65
C ILE A 105 -4.64 -9.13 -4.61
N VAL A 106 -5.69 -8.45 -5.11
CA VAL A 106 -5.54 -7.28 -6.00
C VAL A 106 -4.73 -6.17 -5.33
N TYR A 107 -4.97 -5.90 -4.04
CA TYR A 107 -4.21 -4.93 -3.27
C TYR A 107 -2.73 -5.31 -3.16
N THR A 108 -2.43 -6.55 -2.78
CA THR A 108 -1.05 -7.05 -2.66
C THR A 108 -0.32 -7.00 -3.99
N VAL A 109 -0.98 -7.39 -5.09
CA VAL A 109 -0.42 -7.26 -6.45
C VAL A 109 -0.15 -5.80 -6.78
N GLY A 110 -1.08 -4.88 -6.48
CA GLY A 110 -0.86 -3.45 -6.69
C GLY A 110 0.35 -2.91 -5.92
N GLN A 111 0.51 -3.30 -4.65
CA GLN A 111 1.69 -2.93 -3.85
C GLN A 111 2.98 -3.55 -4.41
N ALA A 112 2.94 -4.78 -4.90
CA ALA A 112 4.09 -5.42 -5.53
C ALA A 112 4.47 -4.71 -6.85
N VAL A 113 3.49 -4.36 -7.69
CA VAL A 113 3.70 -3.59 -8.92
C VAL A 113 4.30 -2.22 -8.62
N MET A 114 3.82 -1.53 -7.58
CA MET A 114 4.41 -0.27 -7.11
C MET A 114 5.85 -0.44 -6.61
N ALA A 115 6.15 -1.54 -5.91
CA ALA A 115 7.52 -1.82 -5.48
C ALA A 115 8.43 -2.06 -6.68
N VAL A 116 7.99 -2.86 -7.65
CA VAL A 116 8.71 -3.17 -8.90
C VAL A 116 8.93 -1.90 -9.73
N SER A 117 7.95 -1.00 -9.81
CA SER A 117 8.08 0.25 -10.57
C SER A 117 9.14 1.20 -10.00
N SER A 118 9.57 0.99 -8.75
CA SER A 118 10.63 1.78 -8.09
C SER A 118 12.04 1.20 -8.26
N ILE A 119 12.18 0.02 -8.87
CA ILE A 119 13.48 -0.64 -9.09
C ILE A 119 14.08 -0.16 -10.41
N ASN A 120 15.13 0.68 -10.35
CA ASN A 120 15.85 1.19 -11.52
C ASN A 120 16.50 0.07 -12.35
N ASP A 121 17.06 -0.94 -11.68
CA ASP A 121 17.83 -2.03 -12.29
C ASP A 121 17.05 -2.87 -13.30
N LEU A 122 15.71 -2.82 -13.29
CA LEU A 122 14.89 -3.57 -14.24
C LEU A 122 14.99 -3.04 -15.68
N THR A 123 15.37 -1.78 -15.82
CA THR A 123 15.29 -1.04 -17.08
C THR A 123 16.60 -0.33 -17.41
N ASP A 124 17.59 -0.46 -16.54
CA ASP A 124 18.94 0.11 -16.68
C ASP A 124 19.85 -0.92 -17.38
N TYR A 125 19.82 -0.95 -18.72
CA TYR A 125 20.64 -1.87 -19.51
C TYR A 125 22.10 -1.40 -19.59
N ASN A 126 22.31 -0.08 -19.49
CA ASN A 126 23.63 0.55 -19.59
C ASN A 126 24.36 0.68 -18.23
N ARG A 127 23.72 0.30 -17.11
CA ARG A 127 24.20 0.40 -15.72
C ARG A 127 24.62 1.81 -15.33
N ASP A 128 23.97 2.83 -15.88
CA ASP A 128 24.31 4.23 -15.61
C ASP A 128 23.61 4.79 -14.36
N GLY A 129 22.69 4.02 -13.77
CA GLY A 129 21.91 4.38 -12.60
C GLY A 129 20.62 5.15 -12.92
N THR A 130 20.24 5.25 -14.19
CA THR A 130 18.99 5.87 -14.66
C THR A 130 18.16 4.89 -15.48
N PRO A 131 16.82 4.89 -15.33
CA PRO A 131 15.99 3.96 -16.11
C PRO A 131 15.90 4.39 -17.58
N ASP A 132 16.31 3.50 -18.50
CA ASP A 132 16.30 3.78 -19.94
C ASP A 132 14.87 3.89 -20.51
N ASN A 133 13.88 3.20 -19.90
CA ASN A 133 12.47 3.27 -20.31
C ASN A 133 11.56 3.84 -19.22
N ILE A 134 11.62 5.17 -19.04
CA ILE A 134 10.67 5.92 -18.19
C ILE A 134 9.18 5.60 -18.45
N PRO A 135 8.71 5.42 -19.71
CA PRO A 135 7.29 5.10 -19.97
C PRO A 135 6.82 3.79 -19.31
N LEU A 136 7.71 2.80 -19.16
CA LEU A 136 7.38 1.54 -18.49
C LEU A 136 7.14 1.76 -16.99
N HIS A 137 8.01 2.52 -16.32
CA HIS A 137 7.85 2.86 -14.90
C HIS A 137 6.58 3.65 -14.64
N ILE A 138 6.22 4.57 -15.55
CA ILE A 138 4.96 5.30 -15.50
C ILE A 138 3.78 4.33 -15.61
N GLY A 139 3.78 3.46 -16.62
CA GLY A 139 2.70 2.48 -16.84
C GLY A 139 2.51 1.55 -15.64
N LEU A 140 3.60 1.00 -15.11
CA LEU A 140 3.59 0.16 -13.91
C LEU A 140 3.06 0.93 -12.70
N SER A 141 3.52 2.16 -12.47
CA SER A 141 3.07 2.96 -11.32
C SER A 141 1.59 3.31 -11.39
N ILE A 142 1.09 3.77 -12.53
CA ILE A 142 -0.34 4.07 -12.70
C ILE A 142 -1.18 2.80 -12.54
N SER A 143 -0.75 1.68 -13.13
CA SER A 143 -1.45 0.40 -12.96
C SER A 143 -1.46 -0.07 -11.50
N GLY A 144 -0.35 0.06 -10.78
CA GLY A 144 -0.22 -0.27 -9.36
C GLY A 144 -1.15 0.57 -8.49
N LEU A 145 -1.20 1.89 -8.73
CA LEU A 145 -2.11 2.80 -8.00
C LEU A 145 -3.59 2.47 -8.24
N ILE A 146 -3.96 2.12 -9.48
CA ILE A 146 -5.32 1.70 -9.80
C ILE A 146 -5.66 0.40 -9.05
N LEU A 147 -4.79 -0.61 -9.10
CA LEU A 147 -4.98 -1.88 -8.38
C LEU A 147 -5.11 -1.67 -6.88
N ILE A 148 -4.27 -0.82 -6.28
CA ILE A 148 -4.36 -0.46 -4.86
C ILE A 148 -5.69 0.23 -4.55
N ALA A 149 -6.13 1.17 -5.39
CA ALA A 149 -7.40 1.88 -5.19
C ALA A 149 -8.61 0.96 -5.24
N PHE A 150 -8.64 -0.01 -6.17
CA PHE A 150 -9.70 -1.02 -6.22
C PHE A 150 -9.62 -2.02 -5.07
N GLY A 151 -8.41 -2.48 -4.74
CA GLY A 151 -8.16 -3.41 -3.64
C GLY A 151 -8.61 -2.83 -2.29
N THR A 152 -8.08 -1.66 -1.91
CA THR A 152 -8.47 -0.98 -0.66
C THR A 152 -9.95 -0.61 -0.68
N GLY A 153 -10.49 -0.29 -1.87
CA GLY A 153 -11.88 0.00 -2.13
C GLY A 153 -12.81 -1.04 -1.55
N GLY A 154 -12.77 -2.28 -2.03
CA GLY A 154 -13.72 -3.28 -1.53
C GLY A 154 -13.30 -4.03 -0.26
N ILE A 155 -12.04 -3.96 0.18
CA ILE A 155 -11.65 -4.50 1.50
C ILE A 155 -12.30 -3.70 2.63
N LYS A 156 -12.19 -2.36 2.59
CA LYS A 156 -12.62 -1.43 3.65
C LYS A 156 -14.08 -1.59 4.11
N PRO A 157 -15.09 -1.58 3.22
CA PRO A 157 -16.48 -1.70 3.65
C PRO A 157 -16.82 -3.11 4.16
N CYS A 158 -16.07 -4.13 3.71
CA CYS A 158 -16.38 -5.51 4.02
C CYS A 158 -15.71 -6.00 5.31
N VAL A 159 -14.48 -5.58 5.62
CA VAL A 159 -13.68 -6.14 6.72
C VAL A 159 -14.26 -5.82 8.09
N SER A 160 -14.73 -4.59 8.31
CA SER A 160 -15.34 -4.17 9.57
C SER A 160 -16.72 -4.80 9.77
N ALA A 161 -17.51 -4.91 8.70
CA ALA A 161 -18.79 -5.61 8.70
C ALA A 161 -18.59 -7.11 9.00
N PHE A 162 -17.65 -7.77 8.31
CA PHE A 162 -17.33 -9.18 8.53
C PHE A 162 -16.82 -9.46 9.95
N GLY A 163 -16.00 -8.56 10.50
CA GLY A 163 -15.54 -8.65 11.89
C GLY A 163 -16.67 -8.46 12.90
N GLY A 164 -17.62 -7.57 12.62
CA GLY A 164 -18.83 -7.38 13.43
C GLY A 164 -19.76 -8.60 13.41
N ASP A 165 -19.86 -9.28 12.27
CA ASP A 165 -20.67 -10.50 12.07
C ASP A 165 -20.13 -11.72 12.87
N GLN A 166 -18.95 -11.62 13.50
CA GLN A 166 -18.37 -12.70 14.31
C GLN A 166 -18.98 -12.82 15.72
N PHE A 167 -19.83 -11.86 16.11
CA PHE A 167 -20.40 -11.78 17.45
C PHE A 167 -21.91 -12.02 17.41
N GLU A 168 -22.39 -12.83 18.36
CA GLU A 168 -23.82 -13.02 18.59
C GLU A 168 -24.45 -11.74 19.21
N GLU A 169 -25.77 -11.62 19.17
CA GLU A 169 -26.47 -10.41 19.63
C GLU A 169 -26.23 -10.14 21.13
N GLU A 170 -26.10 -11.20 21.94
CA GLU A 170 -25.83 -11.15 23.37
C GLU A 170 -24.39 -10.68 23.69
N GLN A 171 -23.49 -10.68 22.72
CA GLN A 171 -22.07 -10.36 22.87
C GLN A 171 -21.74 -8.88 22.59
N GLU A 172 -22.70 -7.97 22.81
CA GLU A 172 -22.57 -6.54 22.50
C GLU A 172 -21.30 -5.90 23.10
N LYS A 173 -20.97 -6.21 24.36
CA LYS A 173 -19.76 -5.70 25.03
C LYS A 173 -18.47 -6.16 24.36
N GLN A 174 -18.42 -7.39 23.85
CA GLN A 174 -17.24 -7.91 23.16
C GLN A 174 -17.12 -7.30 21.75
N ARG A 175 -18.26 -7.16 21.05
CA ARG A 175 -18.35 -6.49 19.74
C ARG A 175 -17.88 -5.03 19.82
N SER A 176 -18.31 -4.28 20.84
CA SER A 176 -17.88 -2.89 21.06
C SER A 176 -16.37 -2.79 21.35
N ARG A 177 -15.82 -3.70 22.15
CA ARG A 177 -14.37 -3.77 22.37
C ARG A 177 -13.59 -4.10 21.10
N PHE A 178 -14.12 -4.98 20.25
CA PHE A 178 -13.53 -5.26 18.94
C PHE A 178 -13.45 -4.01 18.08
N PHE A 179 -14.56 -3.27 17.92
CA PHE A 179 -14.54 -2.03 17.14
C PHE A 179 -13.56 -1.01 17.74
N SER A 180 -13.49 -0.90 19.07
CA SER A 180 -12.50 -0.04 19.75
C SER A 180 -11.06 -0.42 19.39
N LEU A 181 -10.71 -1.72 19.42
CA LEU A 181 -9.39 -2.22 19.03
C LEU A 181 -9.10 -2.05 17.54
N PHE A 182 -10.12 -2.26 16.70
CA PHE A 182 -10.03 -2.07 15.26
C PHE A 182 -9.75 -0.61 14.89
N TYR A 183 -10.46 0.35 15.48
CA TYR A 183 -10.18 1.77 15.24
C TYR A 183 -8.86 2.23 15.85
N LEU A 184 -8.48 1.65 17.00
CA LEU A 184 -7.16 1.89 17.59
C LEU A 184 -6.04 1.42 16.65
N SER A 185 -6.18 0.24 16.04
CA SER A 185 -5.16 -0.28 15.11
C SER A 185 -5.02 0.57 13.85
N VAL A 186 -6.12 1.08 13.31
CA VAL A 186 -6.11 2.02 12.17
C VAL A 186 -5.33 3.29 12.51
N ASN A 187 -5.64 3.89 13.66
CA ASN A 187 -4.95 5.10 14.12
C ASN A 187 -3.47 4.81 14.41
N ALA A 188 -3.15 3.71 15.09
CA ALA A 188 -1.78 3.31 15.38
C ALA A 188 -0.95 3.07 14.10
N GLY A 189 -1.51 2.39 13.10
CA GLY A 189 -0.84 2.15 11.82
C GLY A 189 -0.54 3.46 11.08
N SER A 190 -1.51 4.38 11.05
CA SER A 190 -1.33 5.71 10.45
C SER A 190 -0.28 6.55 11.18
N LEU A 191 -0.27 6.50 12.52
CA LEU A 191 0.67 7.23 13.36
C LEU A 191 2.09 6.72 13.15
N LEU A 192 2.29 5.40 13.22
CA LEU A 192 3.61 4.80 13.02
C LEU A 192 4.14 5.04 11.62
N SER A 193 3.28 4.94 10.60
CA SER A 193 3.65 5.33 9.24
C SER A 193 4.09 6.79 9.18
N THR A 194 3.35 7.70 9.81
CA THR A 194 3.64 9.14 9.81
C THR A 194 4.91 9.48 10.59
N ILE A 195 5.27 8.72 11.62
CA ILE A 195 6.53 8.89 12.36
C ILE A 195 7.73 8.35 11.56
N ILE A 196 7.56 7.19 10.92
CA ILE A 196 8.63 6.52 10.17
C ILE A 196 8.91 7.23 8.84
N THR A 197 7.88 7.82 8.23
CA THR A 197 7.96 8.52 6.95
C THR A 197 9.01 9.65 6.92
N PRO A 198 9.04 10.64 7.83
CA PRO A 198 10.06 11.69 7.84
C PRO A 198 11.48 11.17 7.90
N ILE A 199 11.71 10.07 8.63
CA ILE A 199 13.04 9.44 8.77
C ILE A 199 13.47 8.83 7.42
N LEU A 200 12.56 8.11 6.76
CA LEU A 200 12.78 7.59 5.40
C LEU A 200 12.94 8.70 4.38
N ARG A 201 12.08 9.73 4.43
CA ARG A 201 12.10 10.89 3.54
C ARG A 201 13.39 11.68 3.68
N GLY A 202 13.89 11.92 4.89
CA GLY A 202 15.14 12.62 5.11
C GLY A 202 16.32 11.89 4.48
N LYS A 203 16.41 10.57 4.70
CA LYS A 203 17.45 9.73 4.08
C LYS A 203 17.31 9.66 2.57
N LEU A 204 16.09 9.46 2.07
CA LEU A 204 15.82 9.33 0.64
C LEU A 204 16.03 10.65 -0.11
N ALA A 205 15.58 11.77 0.44
CA ALA A 205 15.77 13.08 -0.16
C ALA A 205 17.27 13.46 -0.21
N LEU A 206 18.04 13.13 0.83
CA LEU A 206 19.49 13.31 0.81
C LEU A 206 20.15 12.45 -0.26
N LEU A 207 19.79 11.16 -0.36
CA LEU A 207 20.35 10.25 -1.36
C LEU A 207 19.99 10.69 -2.79
N LEU A 208 18.72 11.02 -3.05
CA LEU A 208 18.24 11.47 -4.35
C LEU A 208 18.85 12.82 -4.74
N SER A 209 18.93 13.78 -3.82
CA SER A 209 19.59 15.07 -4.06
C SER A 209 21.06 14.90 -4.42
N THR A 210 21.77 14.02 -3.69
CA THR A 210 23.19 13.74 -3.94
C THR A 210 23.40 13.08 -5.31
N ASN A 211 22.61 12.06 -5.63
CA ASN A 211 22.69 11.35 -6.91
C ASN A 211 22.35 12.27 -8.09
N TRP A 212 21.36 13.15 -7.91
CA TRP A 212 20.96 14.09 -8.93
C TRP A 212 22.02 15.17 -9.18
N LEU A 213 22.63 15.73 -8.12
CA LEU A 213 23.76 16.65 -8.23
C LEU A 213 24.94 16.00 -8.97
N ASN A 214 25.25 14.74 -8.65
CA ASN A 214 26.32 13.99 -9.31
C ASN A 214 26.04 13.75 -10.80
N SER A 215 24.80 13.44 -11.18
CA SER A 215 24.41 13.25 -12.58
C SER A 215 24.49 14.58 -13.37
N ARG A 216 24.09 15.70 -12.74
CA ARG A 216 24.22 17.03 -13.35
C ARG A 216 25.69 17.43 -13.53
N ALA A 217 26.56 17.13 -12.56
CA ALA A 217 28.00 17.37 -12.66
C ALA A 217 28.65 16.56 -13.80
N LYS A 218 28.25 15.30 -13.99
CA LYS A 218 28.68 14.48 -15.14
C LYS A 218 28.25 15.08 -16.48
N LYS A 219 26.98 15.48 -16.63
CA LYS A 219 26.48 16.12 -17.85
C LYS A 219 27.21 17.42 -18.18
N ASN A 220 27.43 18.29 -17.19
CA ASN A 220 28.15 19.54 -17.40
C ASN A 220 29.62 19.31 -17.79
N LYS A 221 30.26 18.25 -17.25
CA LYS A 221 31.64 17.90 -17.59
C LYS A 221 31.76 17.31 -18.99
N ALA A 222 30.79 16.52 -19.44
CA ALA A 222 30.72 16.01 -20.80
C ALA A 222 30.53 17.16 -21.82
N ALA A 223 29.55 18.03 -21.59
CA ALA A 223 29.30 19.19 -22.45
C ALA A 223 30.49 20.18 -22.52
N GLY A 224 31.27 20.30 -21.45
CA GLY A 224 32.49 21.10 -21.43
C GLY A 224 33.68 20.47 -22.15
N LEU A 225 33.70 19.14 -22.31
CA LEU A 225 34.71 18.44 -23.11
C LEU A 225 34.41 18.55 -24.60
N ASP A 226 33.14 18.51 -25.00
CA ASP A 226 32.72 18.66 -26.39
C ASP A 226 33.14 20.04 -26.95
N HIS A 227 33.08 21.08 -26.12
CA HIS A 227 33.50 22.44 -26.48
C HIS A 227 35.03 22.64 -26.60
N LEU A 228 35.85 21.68 -26.17
CA LEU A 228 37.32 21.70 -26.27
C LEU A 228 37.83 20.84 -27.45
N LEU A 229 36.95 20.13 -28.14
CA LEU A 229 37.27 19.23 -29.26
C LEU A 229 36.79 19.76 -30.62
N ASP A 230 36.21 20.98 -30.66
CA ASP A 230 35.89 21.76 -31.86
C ASP A 230 36.89 22.93 -32.06
#